data_AF-A0A166JFE0-F1
#
_entry.id   AF-A0A166JFE0-F1
#
_cell.length_a   1.000
_cell.length_b   1.000
_cell.length_c   1.000
_cell.angle_alpha   90.00
_cell.angle_beta   90.00
_cell.angle_gamma   90.00
#
_symmetry.space_group_name_H-M   'P 1'
#
loop_
_entity.id
_entity.type
_entity.pdbx_description
1 polymer ?
#
loop_
_entity_poly.entity_id
_entity_poly.type
_entity_poly.pdbx_seq_one_letter_code
_entity_poly.pdbx_strand_id
1 'polypeptide(L)'
;HDSSVRKLLFIMAQWHGLAKLRLHTDATLELLDRTTTLLGVQVRYFATHTCEAFQTFELEKEAAARKRRTDAQVSGLNGGSGNGTGARRPKAYSLRTYKWHALGDYVEMIRTLGPTDGFSTELV
;
A
#
# COMPACT_ATOMS: atom_id res chain seq x y z
N HIS A 1 -20.15 -6.21 -0.97
CA HIS A 1 -18.80 -5.62 -1.08
C HIS A 1 -18.79 -4.11 -0.92
N ASP A 2 -19.73 -3.37 -1.52
CA ASP A 2 -19.76 -1.89 -1.47
C ASP A 2 -19.70 -1.29 -0.05
N SER A 3 -20.48 -1.80 0.91
CA SER A 3 -20.42 -1.32 2.30
C SER A 3 -19.05 -1.53 2.95
N SER A 4 -18.35 -2.63 2.63
CA SER A 4 -16.99 -2.92 3.14
C SER A 4 -15.97 -1.97 2.52
N VAL A 5 -16.09 -1.67 1.22
CA VAL A 5 -15.24 -0.71 0.52
C VAL A 5 -15.41 0.70 1.10
N ARG A 6 -16.67 1.15 1.28
CA ARG A 6 -16.95 2.46 1.89
C ARG A 6 -16.41 2.58 3.31
N LYS A 7 -16.55 1.53 4.14
CA LYS A 7 -15.95 1.48 5.49
C LYS A 7 -14.42 1.62 5.43
N LEU A 8 -13.77 0.88 4.53
CA LEU A 8 -12.32 0.96 4.35
C LEU A 8 -11.87 2.37 3.93
N LEU A 9 -12.54 2.98 2.95
CA LEU A 9 -12.26 4.32 2.48
C LEU A 9 -12.43 5.36 3.59
N PHE A 10 -13.49 5.25 4.38
CA PHE A 10 -13.73 6.14 5.52
C PHE A 10 -12.60 6.06 6.56
N ILE A 11 -12.20 4.84 6.94
CA ILE A 11 -11.11 4.66 7.92
C ILE A 11 -9.77 5.14 7.36
N MET A 12 -9.48 4.90 6.08
CA MET A 12 -8.28 5.44 5.43
C MET A 12 -8.28 6.97 5.44
N ALA A 13 -9.42 7.61 5.15
CA ALA A 13 -9.54 9.06 5.17
C ALA A 13 -9.37 9.62 6.59
N GLN A 14 -9.96 8.97 7.60
CA GLN A 14 -9.77 9.33 9.00
C GLN A 14 -8.31 9.20 9.43
N TRP A 15 -7.68 8.06 9.12
CA TRP A 15 -6.27 7.82 9.42
C TRP A 15 -5.38 8.87 8.78
N HIS A 16 -5.58 9.14 7.48
CA HIS A 16 -4.80 10.13 6.74
C HIS A 16 -4.99 11.56 7.27
N GLY A 17 -6.20 11.92 7.69
CA GLY A 17 -6.46 13.20 8.33
C GLY A 17 -5.72 13.36 9.65
N LEU A 18 -5.74 12.33 10.50
CA LEU A 18 -5.04 12.33 11.79
C LEU A 18 -3.51 12.33 11.62
N ALA A 19 -2.98 11.53 10.70
CA ALA A 19 -1.54 11.44 10.45
C ALA A 19 -0.93 12.73 9.87
N LYS A 20 -1.76 13.64 9.35
CA LYS A 20 -1.33 14.93 8.76
C LYS A 20 -1.57 16.13 9.67
N LEU A 21 -1.97 15.93 10.91
CA LEU A 21 -2.12 17.04 11.85
C LEU A 21 -0.75 17.67 12.11
N ARG A 22 -0.70 19.00 12.00
CA ARG A 22 0.49 19.81 12.31
C ARG A 22 0.78 19.92 13.80
N LEU A 23 -0.25 19.65 14.60
CA LEU A 23 -0.18 19.67 16.05
C LEU A 23 -0.87 18.42 16.57
N HIS A 24 -0.13 17.63 17.32
CA HIS A 24 -0.63 16.46 18.01
C HIS A 24 -0.82 16.73 19.50
N THR A 25 -1.90 16.21 20.04
CA THR A 25 -2.14 16.09 21.48
C THR A 25 -2.18 14.60 21.82
N ASP A 26 -2.10 14.25 23.11
CA ASP A 26 -2.22 12.85 23.51
C ASP A 26 -3.50 12.19 23.01
N ALA A 27 -4.60 12.94 22.99
CA ALA A 27 -5.89 12.48 22.47
C ALA A 27 -5.86 12.21 20.95
N THR A 28 -5.21 13.05 20.14
CA THR A 28 -5.14 12.82 18.69
C THR A 28 -4.17 11.69 18.34
N LEU A 29 -3.10 11.51 19.13
CA LEU A 29 -2.18 10.38 18.98
C LEU A 29 -2.85 9.05 19.36
N GLU A 30 -3.61 9.03 20.46
CA GLU A 30 -4.39 7.85 20.83
C GLU A 30 -5.45 7.51 19.77
N LEU A 31 -6.10 8.53 19.21
CA LEU A 31 -7.05 8.32 18.12
C LEU A 31 -6.35 7.79 16.86
N LEU A 32 -5.17 8.31 16.51
CA LEU A 32 -4.37 7.80 15.38
C LEU A 32 -3.97 6.34 15.58
N ASP A 33 -3.55 5.95 16.79
CA ASP A 33 -3.19 4.57 17.11
C ASP A 33 -4.39 3.61 16.96
N ARG A 34 -5.53 3.99 17.54
CA ARG A 34 -6.78 3.23 17.41
C ARG A 34 -7.23 3.12 15.96
N THR A 35 -7.21 4.21 15.20
CA THR A 35 -7.57 4.20 13.78
C THR A 35 -6.58 3.36 12.96
N THR A 36 -5.30 3.33 13.31
CA THR A 36 -4.28 2.47 12.66
C THR A 36 -4.61 0.98 12.87
N THR A 37 -4.97 0.60 14.09
CA THR A 37 -5.43 -0.76 14.41
C THR A 37 -6.68 -1.14 13.62
N LEU A 38 -7.68 -0.26 13.60
CA LEU A 38 -8.92 -0.45 12.83
C LEU A 38 -8.67 -0.56 11.33
N LEU A 39 -7.77 0.26 10.79
CA LEU A 39 -7.35 0.21 9.39
C LEU A 39 -6.73 -1.15 9.08
N GLY A 40 -5.82 -1.64 9.92
CA GLY A 40 -5.21 -2.96 9.77
C GLY A 40 -6.24 -4.10 9.75
N VAL A 41 -7.27 -4.04 10.59
CA VAL A 41 -8.38 -5.02 10.57
C VAL A 41 -9.16 -4.94 9.26
N GLN A 42 -9.58 -3.74 8.84
CA GLN A 42 -10.37 -3.58 7.62
C GLN A 42 -9.60 -3.91 6.35
N VAL A 43 -8.31 -3.61 6.30
CA VAL A 43 -7.43 -3.95 5.16
C VAL A 43 -7.25 -5.46 5.04
N ARG A 44 -7.09 -6.19 6.16
CA ARG A 44 -7.06 -7.66 6.16
C ARG A 44 -8.40 -8.26 5.73
N TYR A 45 -9.51 -7.70 6.20
CA TYR A 45 -10.85 -8.10 5.75
C TYR A 45 -11.04 -7.86 4.24
N PHE A 46 -10.62 -6.70 3.74
CA PHE A 46 -10.67 -6.38 2.32
C PHE A 46 -9.86 -7.38 1.48
N ALA A 47 -8.63 -7.69 1.91
CA ALA A 47 -7.77 -8.65 1.22
C ALA A 47 -8.35 -10.07 1.17
N THR A 48 -8.97 -10.53 2.25
CA THR A 48 -9.46 -11.91 2.39
C THR A 48 -10.88 -12.11 1.88
N HIS A 49 -11.77 -11.12 1.99
CA HIS A 49 -13.18 -11.30 1.63
C HIS A 49 -13.56 -10.51 0.38
N THR A 50 -13.06 -9.28 0.22
CA THR A 50 -13.45 -8.44 -0.92
C THR A 50 -12.66 -8.81 -2.16
N CYS A 51 -11.33 -8.94 -2.05
CA CYS A 51 -10.49 -9.26 -3.20
C CYS A 51 -10.76 -10.64 -3.79
N GLU A 52 -11.18 -11.64 -2.99
CA GLU A 52 -11.53 -12.97 -3.50
C GLU A 52 -12.71 -12.94 -4.47
N ALA A 53 -13.63 -11.99 -4.31
CA ALA A 53 -14.79 -11.83 -5.19
C ALA A 53 -14.44 -11.22 -6.56
N PHE A 54 -13.23 -10.70 -6.76
CA PHE A 54 -12.83 -10.02 -8.00
C PHE A 54 -11.54 -10.58 -8.58
N GLN A 55 -11.62 -11.14 -9.79
CA GLN A 55 -10.43 -11.58 -10.50
C GLN A 55 -9.70 -10.38 -11.10
N THR A 56 -8.55 -10.03 -10.53
CA THR A 56 -7.69 -8.94 -10.99
C THR A 56 -6.51 -9.45 -11.80
N PHE A 57 -6.08 -8.64 -12.78
CA PHE A 57 -4.96 -8.94 -13.67
C PHE A 57 -3.94 -7.79 -13.66
N GLU A 58 -2.71 -8.08 -14.08
CA GLU A 58 -1.69 -7.06 -14.36
C GLU A 58 -2.27 -5.94 -15.23
N LEU A 59 -1.86 -4.69 -14.97
CA LEU A 59 -2.13 -3.61 -15.91
C LEU A 59 -1.35 -3.86 -17.22
N GLU A 60 -1.82 -3.32 -18.34
CA GLU A 60 -1.13 -3.44 -19.63
C GLU A 60 0.33 -2.96 -19.57
N LYS A 61 0.56 -1.85 -18.85
CA LYS A 61 1.90 -1.30 -18.62
C LYS A 61 2.79 -2.27 -17.82
N GLU A 62 2.24 -2.97 -16.84
CA GLU A 62 2.97 -3.95 -16.02
C GLU A 62 3.32 -5.19 -16.85
N ALA A 63 2.37 -5.70 -17.65
CA ALA A 63 2.58 -6.84 -18.54
C ALA A 63 3.64 -6.53 -19.62
N ALA A 64 3.59 -5.34 -20.23
CA ALA A 64 4.59 -4.89 -21.19
C ALA A 64 5.98 -4.71 -20.54
N ALA A 65 6.05 -4.15 -19.33
CA ALA A 65 7.30 -4.04 -18.58
C ALA A 65 7.89 -5.42 -18.23
N ARG A 66 7.05 -6.39 -17.84
CA ARG A 66 7.48 -7.78 -17.59
C ARG A 66 8.04 -8.42 -18.86
N LYS A 67 7.35 -8.30 -20.00
CA LYS A 67 7.82 -8.83 -21.28
C LYS A 67 9.19 -8.26 -21.66
N ARG A 68 9.37 -6.94 -21.56
CA ARG A 68 10.69 -6.32 -21.82
C ARG A 68 11.80 -6.86 -20.93
N ARG A 69 11.52 -7.13 -19.65
CA ARG A 69 12.49 -7.74 -18.72
C ARG A 69 12.83 -9.20 -19.08
N THR A 70 11.83 -9.99 -19.48
CA THR A 70 12.07 -11.38 -19.89
C THR A 70 12.86 -11.43 -21.20
N ASP A 71 12.52 -10.57 -22.16
CA ASP A 71 13.20 -10.51 -23.46
C ASP A 71 14.67 -10.07 -23.29
N ALA A 72 14.94 -9.09 -22.39
CA ALA A 72 16.29 -8.67 -22.05
C ALA A 72 17.12 -9.72 -21.29
N GLN A 73 16.48 -10.62 -20.55
CA GLN A 73 17.16 -11.75 -19.90
C GLN A 73 17.48 -12.88 -20.89
N VAL A 74 16.59 -13.15 -21.85
CA VAL A 74 16.77 -14.23 -22.84
C VAL A 74 17.79 -13.84 -23.90
N SER A 75 17.94 -12.56 -24.26
CA SER A 75 18.99 -12.12 -25.19
C SER A 75 20.42 -12.27 -24.67
N GLY A 76 20.61 -12.55 -23.37
CA GLY A 76 21.92 -12.85 -22.77
C GLY A 76 22.29 -14.34 -22.72
N LEU A 77 21.36 -15.25 -23.00
CA LEU A 77 21.57 -16.70 -22.97
C LEU A 77 20.96 -17.32 -24.22
N ASN A 78 21.81 -17.81 -25.14
CA ASN A 78 21.44 -18.39 -26.43
C ASN A 78 20.10 -19.16 -26.42
N GLY A 79 19.15 -18.63 -27.21
CA GLY A 79 18.16 -19.42 -27.96
C GLY A 79 17.14 -20.21 -27.16
N GLY A 80 16.11 -19.53 -26.66
CA GLY A 80 14.86 -20.17 -26.27
C GLY A 80 13.71 -19.18 -26.35
N SER A 81 12.99 -19.16 -27.47
CA SER A 81 11.76 -18.38 -27.61
C SER A 81 10.72 -18.91 -26.63
N GLY A 82 10.71 -18.32 -25.42
CA GLY A 82 9.73 -18.62 -24.40
C GLY A 82 8.37 -18.20 -24.89
N ASN A 83 7.58 -19.18 -25.32
CA ASN A 83 6.25 -19.05 -25.91
C ASN A 83 5.19 -18.63 -24.86
N GLY A 84 5.53 -17.67 -23.99
CA GLY A 84 4.63 -17.08 -23.03
C GLY A 84 3.75 -16.06 -23.75
N THR A 85 2.55 -16.50 -24.13
CA THR A 85 1.47 -15.63 -24.61
C THR A 85 1.50 -14.29 -23.87
N GLY A 86 1.51 -13.16 -24.59
CA GLY A 86 1.54 -11.79 -24.03
C GLY A 86 0.32 -11.42 -23.17
N ALA A 87 -0.44 -12.40 -22.70
CA ALA A 87 -1.56 -12.25 -21.81
C ALA A 87 -1.13 -11.69 -20.45
N ARG A 88 -1.99 -10.83 -19.91
CA ARG A 88 -1.87 -10.26 -18.56
C ARG A 88 -2.01 -11.39 -17.55
N ARG A 89 -1.09 -11.47 -16.58
CA ARG A 89 -1.18 -12.51 -15.55
C ARG A 89 -2.18 -12.11 -14.47
N PRO A 90 -2.88 -13.07 -13.84
CA PRO A 90 -3.66 -12.80 -12.63
C PRO A 90 -2.76 -12.17 -11.56
N LYS A 91 -3.28 -11.15 -10.86
CA LYS A 91 -2.53 -10.41 -9.85
C LYS A 91 -3.40 -10.21 -8.62
N ALA A 92 -3.06 -10.87 -7.51
CA ALA A 92 -3.75 -10.69 -6.23
C ALA A 92 -3.21 -9.47 -5.47
N TYR A 93 -4.08 -8.89 -4.64
CA TYR A 93 -3.71 -7.86 -3.69
C TYR A 93 -2.78 -8.42 -2.60
N SER A 94 -1.74 -7.67 -2.23
CA SER A 94 -0.71 -8.12 -1.28
C SER A 94 -0.52 -7.13 -0.13
N LEU A 95 -0.62 -7.65 1.09
CA LEU A 95 -0.37 -6.91 2.33
C LEU A 95 1.08 -6.93 2.80
N ARG A 96 1.94 -7.69 2.12
CA ARG A 96 3.37 -7.85 2.51
C ARG A 96 4.25 -6.69 2.06
N THR A 97 3.65 -5.53 1.77
CA THR A 97 4.41 -4.35 1.35
C THR A 97 4.78 -3.54 2.58
N TYR A 98 6.00 -2.98 2.57
CA TYR A 98 6.52 -2.14 3.65
C TYR A 98 5.52 -1.05 4.07
N LYS A 99 4.78 -0.49 3.10
CA LYS A 99 3.77 0.54 3.33
C LYS A 99 2.78 0.18 4.44
N TRP A 100 2.31 -1.08 4.51
CA TRP A 100 1.35 -1.51 5.52
C TRP A 100 1.98 -1.67 6.90
N HIS A 101 3.24 -2.11 6.95
CA HIS A 101 3.98 -2.30 8.19
C HIS A 101 4.36 -0.96 8.81
N ALA A 102 4.81 -0.02 7.98
CA ALA A 102 5.21 1.32 8.42
C ALA A 102 4.07 2.13 9.04
N LEU A 103 2.79 1.83 8.74
CA LEU A 103 1.66 2.57 9.35
C LEU A 103 1.61 2.44 10.87
N GLY A 104 2.05 1.29 11.41
CA GLY A 104 2.09 1.06 12.87
C GLY A 104 3.10 1.96 13.58
N ASP A 105 4.14 2.38 12.89
CA ASP A 105 5.24 3.15 13.47
C ASP A 105 4.95 4.66 13.50
N TYR A 106 3.87 5.13 12.85
CA TYR A 106 3.56 6.56 12.75
C TYR A 106 3.38 7.24 14.12
N VAL A 107 2.64 6.61 15.03
CA VAL A 107 2.36 7.21 16.34
C VAL A 107 3.66 7.37 17.14
N GLU A 108 4.51 6.34 17.14
CA GLU A 108 5.78 6.38 17.84
C GLU A 108 6.77 7.36 17.19
N MET A 109 6.81 7.42 15.86
CA MET A 109 7.59 8.43 15.13
C MET A 109 7.17 9.86 15.50
N ILE A 110 5.87 10.13 15.57
CA ILE A 110 5.39 11.47 15.93
C ILE A 110 5.73 11.82 17.38
N ARG A 111 5.68 10.84 18.30
CA ARG A 111 6.06 11.05 19.71
C ARG A 111 7.56 11.36 19.88
N THR A 112 8.41 10.68 19.10
CA THR A 112 9.87 10.77 19.24
C THR A 112 10.48 11.92 18.45
N LEU A 113 9.96 12.20 17.26
CA LEU A 113 10.54 13.15 16.32
C LEU A 113 9.66 14.39 16.09
N GLY A 114 8.40 14.36 16.51
CA GLY A 114 7.41 15.38 16.17
C GLY A 114 6.73 15.15 14.83
N PRO A 115 5.74 15.99 14.47
CA PRO A 115 5.00 15.86 13.22
C PRO A 115 5.90 16.18 12.01
N THR A 116 5.62 15.52 10.88
CA THR A 116 6.52 15.54 9.70
C THR A 116 6.56 16.89 8.98
N ASP A 117 5.63 17.80 9.27
CA ASP A 117 5.53 19.12 8.63
C ASP A 117 6.49 20.16 9.21
N GLY A 118 7.20 19.85 10.30
CA GLY A 118 8.19 20.73 10.94
C GLY A 118 9.63 20.56 10.45
N PHE A 119 9.93 19.56 9.62
CA PHE A 119 11.29 19.32 9.13
C PHE A 119 11.61 20.24 7.93
N SER A 120 12.41 21.29 8.17
CA SER A 120 13.12 21.96 7.08
C SER A 120 14.44 21.25 6.82
N THR A 121 14.72 20.92 5.56
CA THR A 121 16.03 20.43 5.12
C THR A 121 16.94 21.57 4.67
N GLU A 122 16.51 22.83 4.81
CA GLU A 122 17.37 23.98 4.53
C GLU A 122 18.47 24.05 5.59
N LEU A 123 19.72 24.10 5.13
CA LEU A 123 20.87 24.37 5.99
C LEU A 123 20.80 25.82 6.46
N VAL A 124 20.80 26.03 7.78
CA VAL A 124 21.04 27.34 8.41
C VAL A 124 22.53 27.64 8.38
#